data_AF-A0A505ITM0-F1
#
_entry.id   AF-A0A505ITM0-F1
#
_cell.length_a   1.000
_cell.length_b   1.000
_cell.length_c   1.000
_cell.angle_alpha   90.00
_cell.angle_beta   90.00
_cell.angle_gamma   90.00
#
_symmetry.space_group_name_H-M   'P 1'
#
loop_
_entity.id
_entity.type
_entity.pdbx_description
1 polymer ?
#
loop_
_entity_poly.entity_id
_entity_poly.type
_entity_poly.pdbx_seq_one_letter_code
_entity_poly.pdbx_strand_id
1 'polypeptide(L)'
;MIKTEKIYGFLQSTQMEASQLRLLIENWFTLVRLSYQPTEYYYNQQEKKPYDFNEISRLLHNAPEEINTEIIVTDGQNESSIHVIQEAVLQRHLFTKDVFSTQKPVVLSYFDETMQRDGLFGYLRSYDEYLMHNVERIEKRQNFQSIAEINALPKRKNFEQEIVIDCNQFSGYDVFYNGYTLTSCWRMYFSAFYAHIIPQVIITDAQQVEQVQVREQGIVMVELYRDPFQWDHELNLSYQRLFRDQTGIDQLTWDNGVGILREPYIEYAFGDHLIQTIQYQNDRMQPTTKRNATHFVTRSFDLVNEEYQERRVKGYLNAQAYFPWIDQERLRMMDYIVLKPELTVDDGVEAYAFYIRNHLEIDYSEDRFKDYTACLQFYLPETALKELPIDGLKAAMPDVHFGYLHRTRKYTWVNLKKDGKKLRVYFMNTQKLVEQQLFTNQE
;
A
#
# COMPACT_ATOMS: atom_id res chain seq x y z
N MET A 1 -13.02 -8.58 -18.20
CA MET A 1 -11.56 -8.60 -18.43
C MET A 1 -11.23 -9.80 -19.31
N ILE A 2 -10.37 -9.63 -20.31
CA ILE A 2 -9.80 -10.75 -21.07
C ILE A 2 -8.73 -11.39 -20.19
N LYS A 3 -8.97 -12.62 -19.71
CA LYS A 3 -8.03 -13.33 -18.84
C LYS A 3 -6.86 -13.88 -19.64
N THR A 4 -5.64 -13.57 -19.20
CA THR A 4 -4.40 -14.14 -19.74
C THR A 4 -4.09 -15.50 -19.15
N GLU A 5 -4.63 -15.80 -17.95
CA GLU A 5 -4.34 -17.03 -17.20
C GLU A 5 -2.83 -17.27 -17.03
N LYS A 6 -2.08 -16.23 -16.67
CA LYS A 6 -0.65 -16.31 -16.36
C LYS A 6 -0.35 -16.01 -14.89
N ILE A 7 0.74 -16.57 -14.40
CA ILE A 7 1.36 -16.21 -13.12
C ILE A 7 2.49 -15.24 -13.39
N TYR A 8 2.45 -14.12 -12.68
CA TYR A 8 3.52 -13.15 -12.59
C TYR A 8 4.29 -13.35 -11.30
N GLY A 9 5.60 -13.50 -11.42
CA GLY A 9 6.54 -13.61 -10.31
C GLY A 9 7.55 -12.49 -10.35
N PHE A 10 7.88 -11.94 -9.18
CA PHE A 10 8.89 -10.90 -9.02
C PHE A 10 9.78 -11.23 -7.83
N LEU A 11 11.08 -11.07 -8.00
CA LEU A 11 12.08 -11.16 -6.93
C LEU A 11 13.04 -10.00 -7.05
N GLN A 12 13.34 -9.38 -5.92
CA GLN A 12 14.45 -8.43 -5.80
C GLN A 12 15.40 -8.94 -4.73
N SER A 13 16.68 -8.98 -5.04
CA SER A 13 17.71 -9.35 -4.09
C SER A 13 18.24 -8.14 -3.31
N THR A 14 18.93 -8.42 -2.22
CA THR A 14 19.88 -7.47 -1.63
C THR A 14 21.11 -7.30 -2.52
N GLN A 15 21.97 -6.35 -2.17
CA GLN A 15 23.33 -6.34 -2.68
C GLN A 15 24.07 -7.60 -2.22
N MET A 16 24.88 -8.18 -3.09
CA MET A 16 25.60 -9.43 -2.80
C MET A 16 26.96 -9.48 -3.48
N GLU A 17 27.82 -10.34 -2.94
CA GLU A 17 29.15 -10.60 -3.49
C GLU A 17 29.08 -11.28 -4.86
N ALA A 18 30.12 -11.10 -5.67
CA ALA A 18 30.14 -11.58 -7.06
C ALA A 18 29.91 -13.11 -7.21
N SER A 19 30.31 -13.92 -6.23
CA SER A 19 30.08 -15.37 -6.23
C SER A 19 28.61 -15.74 -6.03
N GLN A 20 27.90 -15.06 -5.13
CA GLN A 20 26.47 -15.23 -4.90
C GLN A 20 25.68 -14.76 -6.12
N LEU A 21 26.09 -13.63 -6.71
CA LEU A 21 25.50 -13.10 -7.93
C LEU A 21 25.57 -14.10 -9.08
N ARG A 22 26.75 -14.70 -9.31
CA ARG A 22 26.95 -15.74 -10.33
C ARG A 22 26.04 -16.96 -10.08
N LEU A 23 25.98 -17.45 -8.84
CA LEU A 23 25.13 -18.57 -8.47
C LEU A 23 23.64 -18.27 -8.69
N LEU A 24 23.19 -17.05 -8.33
CA LEU A 24 21.81 -16.63 -8.53
C LEU A 24 21.44 -16.56 -10.02
N ILE A 25 22.34 -16.03 -10.86
CA ILE A 25 22.17 -16.00 -12.31
C ILE A 25 22.09 -17.42 -12.90
N GLU A 26 22.96 -18.34 -12.48
CA GLU A 26 22.96 -19.73 -12.93
C GLU A 26 21.66 -20.47 -12.52
N ASN A 27 21.21 -20.24 -11.28
CA ASN A 27 19.96 -20.81 -10.78
C ASN A 27 18.75 -20.26 -11.55
N TRP A 28 18.73 -18.95 -11.84
CA TRP A 28 17.70 -18.33 -12.68
C TRP A 28 17.67 -18.98 -14.06
N PHE A 29 18.83 -19.13 -14.71
CA PHE A 29 18.89 -19.72 -16.05
C PHE A 29 18.43 -21.19 -16.06
N THR A 30 18.73 -21.92 -14.99
CA THR A 30 18.25 -23.29 -14.78
C THR A 30 16.73 -23.32 -14.63
N LEU A 31 16.15 -22.45 -13.79
CA LEU A 31 14.70 -22.32 -13.65
C LEU A 31 14.03 -22.09 -15.01
N VAL A 32 14.54 -21.15 -15.81
CA VAL A 32 13.99 -20.83 -17.14
C VAL A 32 13.92 -22.08 -18.01
N ARG A 33 15.04 -22.81 -18.12
CA ARG A 33 15.15 -24.00 -18.99
C ARG A 33 14.37 -25.21 -18.47
N LEU A 34 14.12 -25.30 -17.17
CA LEU A 34 13.24 -26.31 -16.58
C LEU A 34 11.76 -25.96 -16.77
N SER A 35 11.45 -24.66 -16.87
CA SER A 35 10.07 -24.17 -16.94
C SER A 35 9.48 -24.25 -18.34
N TYR A 36 10.23 -23.83 -19.36
CA TYR A 36 9.80 -23.84 -20.76
C TYR A 36 11.00 -23.92 -21.71
N GLN A 37 10.75 -24.04 -23.01
CA GLN A 37 11.79 -24.10 -24.04
C GLN A 37 11.93 -22.73 -24.73
N PRO A 38 12.97 -21.94 -24.40
CA PRO A 38 13.18 -20.65 -25.05
C PRO A 38 13.37 -20.75 -26.56
N THR A 39 12.78 -19.79 -27.29
CA THR A 39 12.97 -19.64 -28.74
C THR A 39 13.67 -18.35 -29.08
N GLU A 40 13.54 -17.32 -28.24
CA GLU A 40 14.03 -15.98 -28.49
C GLU A 40 14.55 -15.31 -27.20
N TYR A 41 15.39 -14.29 -27.36
CA TYR A 41 15.87 -13.48 -26.25
C TYR A 41 16.05 -12.00 -26.63
N TYR A 42 16.10 -11.16 -25.61
CA TYR A 42 16.45 -9.74 -25.67
C TYR A 42 17.63 -9.48 -24.72
N TYR A 43 18.52 -8.57 -25.11
CA TYR A 43 19.64 -8.11 -24.28
C TYR A 43 19.65 -6.60 -24.26
N ASN A 44 19.63 -5.99 -23.07
CA ASN A 44 19.61 -4.53 -22.85
C ASN A 44 18.59 -3.80 -23.73
N GLN A 45 17.38 -4.34 -23.84
CA GLN A 45 16.26 -3.79 -24.61
C GLN A 45 16.54 -3.61 -26.11
N GLN A 46 17.53 -4.33 -26.64
CA GLN A 46 17.82 -4.39 -28.08
C GLN A 46 16.80 -5.26 -28.82
N GLU A 47 16.94 -5.34 -30.14
CA GLU A 47 16.09 -6.17 -30.99
C GLU A 47 16.09 -7.64 -30.56
N LYS A 48 14.93 -8.27 -30.78
CA LYS A 48 14.69 -9.68 -30.51
C LYS A 48 15.62 -10.54 -31.36
N LYS A 49 16.30 -11.50 -30.73
CA LYS A 49 17.21 -12.43 -31.41
C LYS A 49 16.76 -13.89 -31.19
N PRO A 50 17.04 -14.80 -32.13
CA PRO A 50 16.86 -16.23 -31.92
C PRO A 50 17.67 -16.70 -30.71
N TYR A 51 17.10 -17.62 -29.93
CA TYR A 51 17.77 -18.20 -28.78
C TYR A 51 18.98 -19.04 -29.19
N ASP A 52 20.14 -18.71 -28.63
CA ASP A 52 21.35 -19.55 -28.67
C ASP A 52 21.88 -19.75 -27.25
N PHE A 53 22.06 -21.02 -26.86
CA PHE A 53 22.47 -21.38 -25.51
C PHE A 53 23.86 -20.85 -25.16
N ASN A 54 24.82 -20.97 -26.07
CA ASN A 54 26.21 -20.58 -25.82
C ASN A 54 26.33 -19.05 -25.71
N GLU A 55 25.60 -18.32 -26.56
CA GLU A 55 25.55 -16.87 -26.52
C GLU A 55 24.97 -16.37 -25.20
N ILE A 56 23.81 -16.88 -24.78
CA ILE A 56 23.16 -16.47 -23.54
C ILE A 56 24.00 -16.86 -22.33
N SER A 57 24.57 -18.07 -22.30
CA SER A 57 25.47 -18.48 -21.22
C SER A 57 26.68 -17.56 -21.10
N ARG A 58 27.24 -17.10 -22.22
CA ARG A 58 28.35 -16.13 -22.23
C ARG A 58 27.92 -14.76 -21.73
N LEU A 59 26.75 -14.26 -22.15
CA LEU A 59 26.20 -12.98 -21.68
C LEU A 59 25.95 -13.02 -20.16
N LEU A 60 25.33 -14.08 -19.66
CA LEU A 60 25.07 -14.27 -18.23
C LEU A 60 26.36 -14.40 -17.41
N HIS A 61 27.41 -15.04 -17.96
CA HIS A 61 28.70 -15.15 -17.28
C HIS A 61 29.39 -13.79 -17.09
N ASN A 62 29.20 -12.88 -18.05
CA ASN A 62 29.80 -11.53 -18.03
C ASN A 62 28.91 -10.50 -17.31
N ALA A 63 27.62 -10.78 -17.13
CA ALA A 63 26.67 -9.85 -16.51
C ALA A 63 27.11 -9.29 -15.13
N PRO A 64 27.78 -10.04 -14.24
CA PRO A 64 28.29 -9.51 -12.97
C PRO A 64 29.34 -8.40 -13.11
N GLU A 65 30.00 -8.29 -14.26
CA GLU A 65 31.09 -7.32 -14.51
C GLU A 65 30.55 -6.03 -15.14
N GLU A 66 29.29 -6.03 -15.58
CA GLU A 66 28.63 -4.90 -16.23
C GLU A 66 27.68 -4.20 -15.24
N ILE A 67 27.75 -2.87 -15.17
CA ILE A 67 27.02 -2.06 -14.18
C ILE A 67 25.48 -2.14 -14.36
N ASN A 68 25.01 -2.57 -15.53
CA ASN A 68 23.60 -2.64 -15.87
C ASN A 68 23.36 -3.63 -17.02
N THR A 69 22.87 -4.82 -16.70
CA THR A 69 22.58 -5.88 -17.69
C THR A 69 21.17 -6.42 -17.54
N GLU A 70 20.34 -6.29 -18.56
CA GLU A 70 19.01 -6.91 -18.64
C GLU A 70 19.00 -7.98 -19.73
N ILE A 71 18.62 -9.20 -19.36
CA ILE A 71 18.41 -10.31 -20.28
C ILE A 71 16.97 -10.79 -20.11
N ILE A 72 16.24 -10.89 -21.22
CA ILE A 72 14.88 -11.43 -21.27
C ILE A 72 14.89 -12.65 -22.19
N VAL A 73 14.33 -13.76 -21.71
CA VAL A 73 14.21 -15.01 -22.47
C VAL A 73 12.73 -15.35 -22.60
N THR A 74 12.30 -15.81 -23.77
CA THR A 74 10.89 -16.10 -24.05
C THR A 74 10.71 -17.24 -25.06
N ASP A 75 9.56 -17.90 -25.00
CA ASP A 75 9.05 -18.82 -26.03
C ASP A 75 7.86 -18.23 -26.83
N GLY A 76 7.59 -16.94 -26.62
CA GLY A 76 6.44 -16.22 -27.17
C GLY A 76 5.19 -16.22 -26.28
N GLN A 77 5.10 -17.10 -25.27
CA GLN A 77 3.99 -17.16 -24.32
C GLN A 77 4.45 -16.97 -22.87
N ASN A 78 5.56 -17.59 -22.51
CA ASN A 78 6.24 -17.47 -21.24
C ASN A 78 7.43 -16.52 -21.40
N GLU A 79 7.77 -15.81 -20.33
CA GLU A 79 8.87 -14.86 -20.33
C GLU A 79 9.55 -14.88 -18.96
N SER A 80 10.88 -14.79 -18.96
CA SER A 80 11.65 -14.58 -17.75
C SER A 80 12.71 -13.53 -18.03
N SER A 81 12.84 -12.56 -17.13
CA SER A 81 13.89 -11.55 -17.19
C SER A 81 14.78 -11.62 -15.96
N ILE A 82 16.06 -11.32 -16.16
CA ILE A 82 17.01 -11.02 -15.10
C ILE A 82 17.66 -9.67 -15.41
N HIS A 83 17.69 -8.80 -14.42
CA HIS A 83 18.27 -7.47 -14.52
C HIS A 83 19.26 -7.28 -13.38
N VAL A 84 20.54 -7.28 -13.73
CA VAL A 84 21.66 -7.03 -12.83
C VAL A 84 21.91 -5.52 -12.82
N ILE A 85 21.75 -4.90 -11.66
CA ILE A 85 22.00 -3.48 -11.45
C ILE A 85 22.98 -3.36 -10.28
N GLN A 86 24.21 -2.96 -10.58
CA GLN A 86 25.32 -2.99 -9.61
C GLN A 86 25.46 -4.40 -9.00
N GLU A 87 25.25 -4.52 -7.69
CA GLU A 87 25.36 -5.78 -6.93
C GLU A 87 24.00 -6.39 -6.57
N ALA A 88 22.90 -5.86 -7.11
CA ALA A 88 21.54 -6.36 -6.88
C ALA A 88 20.93 -6.92 -8.17
N VAL A 89 19.96 -7.81 -8.00
CA VAL A 89 19.27 -8.48 -9.11
C VAL A 89 17.77 -8.33 -8.96
N LEU A 90 17.13 -7.96 -10.08
CA LEU A 90 15.69 -8.00 -10.25
C LEU A 90 15.35 -9.13 -11.21
N GLN A 91 14.43 -9.99 -10.81
CA GLN A 91 13.93 -11.07 -11.64
C GLN A 91 12.44 -10.91 -11.86
N ARG A 92 11.99 -11.15 -13.08
CA ARG A 92 10.56 -11.19 -13.41
C ARG A 92 10.28 -12.46 -14.17
N HIS A 93 9.12 -13.05 -13.89
CA HIS A 93 8.68 -14.27 -14.52
C HIS A 93 7.22 -14.15 -14.91
N LEU A 94 6.89 -14.62 -16.10
CA LEU A 94 5.55 -14.72 -16.62
C LEU A 94 5.36 -16.14 -17.15
N PHE A 95 4.61 -16.95 -16.40
CA PHE A 95 4.34 -18.34 -16.75
C PHE A 95 2.86 -18.50 -17.12
N THR A 96 2.59 -19.18 -18.23
CA THR A 96 1.25 -19.68 -18.54
C THR A 96 0.76 -20.64 -17.45
N LYS A 97 -0.57 -20.76 -17.32
CA LYS A 97 -1.20 -21.68 -16.36
C LYS A 97 -0.67 -23.11 -16.47
N ASP A 98 -0.51 -23.63 -17.69
CA ASP A 98 -0.02 -25.00 -17.90
C ASP A 98 1.42 -25.19 -17.42
N VAL A 99 2.32 -24.25 -17.75
CA VAL A 99 3.71 -24.27 -17.29
C VAL A 99 3.77 -24.16 -15.78
N PHE A 100 3.05 -23.19 -15.20
CA PHE A 100 3.04 -22.99 -13.75
C PHE A 100 2.45 -24.20 -13.03
N SER A 101 1.32 -24.75 -13.47
CA SER A 101 0.70 -25.92 -12.84
C SER A 101 1.60 -27.15 -12.89
N THR A 102 2.33 -27.35 -13.99
CA THR A 102 3.27 -28.46 -14.15
C THR A 102 4.52 -28.28 -13.28
N GLN A 103 5.07 -27.06 -13.24
CA GLN A 103 6.35 -26.74 -12.58
C GLN A 103 6.17 -26.09 -11.22
N LYS A 104 4.96 -26.09 -10.66
CA LYS A 104 4.63 -25.39 -9.40
C LYS A 104 5.62 -25.71 -8.28
N PRO A 105 5.99 -26.98 -8.00
CA PRO A 105 6.95 -27.28 -6.94
C PRO A 105 8.33 -26.65 -7.18
N VAL A 106 8.80 -26.65 -8.43
CA VAL A 106 10.09 -26.08 -8.83
C VAL A 106 10.07 -24.56 -8.71
N VAL A 107 9.04 -23.90 -9.23
CA VAL A 107 8.89 -22.43 -9.15
C VAL A 107 8.80 -21.99 -7.70
N LEU A 108 7.97 -22.64 -6.88
CA LEU A 108 7.81 -22.27 -5.48
C LEU A 108 9.09 -22.52 -4.67
N SER A 109 9.78 -23.65 -4.91
CA SER A 109 11.08 -23.91 -4.27
C SER A 109 12.13 -22.89 -4.68
N TYR A 110 12.17 -22.49 -5.95
CA TYR A 110 13.09 -21.46 -6.41
C TYR A 110 12.89 -20.12 -5.67
N PHE A 111 11.63 -19.68 -5.53
CA PHE A 111 11.31 -18.45 -4.80
C PHE A 111 11.66 -18.57 -3.32
N ASP A 112 11.32 -19.68 -2.67
CA ASP A 112 11.63 -19.92 -1.26
C ASP A 112 13.14 -19.90 -1.00
N GLU A 113 13.94 -20.60 -1.81
CA GLU A 113 15.41 -20.69 -1.67
C GLU A 113 16.11 -19.37 -2.02
N THR A 114 15.66 -18.69 -3.09
CA THR A 114 16.23 -17.40 -3.49
C THR A 114 15.97 -16.34 -2.43
N MET A 115 14.75 -16.32 -1.88
CA MET A 115 14.40 -15.38 -0.80
C MET A 115 15.17 -15.65 0.49
N GLN A 116 15.37 -16.91 0.85
CA GLN A 116 16.14 -17.27 2.04
C GLN A 116 17.63 -16.97 1.94
N ARG A 117 18.20 -16.94 0.72
CA ARG A 117 19.65 -16.71 0.56
C ARG A 117 19.99 -15.23 0.46
N ASP A 118 19.35 -14.52 -0.47
CA ASP A 118 19.75 -13.15 -0.83
C ASP A 118 18.54 -12.23 -1.13
N GLY A 119 17.33 -12.60 -0.70
CA GLY A 119 16.11 -11.89 -1.07
C GLY A 119 15.85 -10.64 -0.24
N LEU A 120 15.57 -9.52 -0.91
CA LEU A 120 15.01 -8.32 -0.28
C LEU A 120 13.48 -8.44 -0.18
N PHE A 121 12.81 -8.78 -1.28
CA PHE A 121 11.39 -9.15 -1.32
C PHE A 121 11.05 -9.92 -2.58
N GLY A 122 9.89 -10.57 -2.55
CA GLY A 122 9.34 -11.21 -3.72
C GLY A 122 7.86 -11.48 -3.59
N TYR A 123 7.22 -11.77 -4.73
CA TYR A 123 5.84 -12.19 -4.76
C TYR A 123 5.51 -13.01 -6.00
N LEU A 124 4.44 -13.80 -5.89
CA LEU A 124 3.80 -14.54 -6.97
C LEU A 124 2.31 -14.20 -6.96
N ARG A 125 1.76 -13.89 -8.13
CA ARG A 125 0.36 -13.48 -8.29
C ARG A 125 -0.17 -13.81 -9.67
N SER A 126 -1.49 -13.73 -9.87
CA SER A 126 -2.03 -13.74 -11.22
C SER A 126 -1.58 -12.48 -11.96
N TYR A 127 -1.16 -12.63 -13.21
CA TYR A 127 -0.85 -11.49 -14.07
C TYR A 127 -2.09 -10.64 -14.36
N ASP A 128 -3.26 -11.27 -14.44
CA ASP A 128 -4.53 -10.56 -14.60
C ASP A 128 -4.82 -9.65 -13.40
N GLU A 129 -4.53 -10.14 -12.20
CA GLU A 129 -4.64 -9.38 -10.95
C GLU A 129 -3.66 -8.21 -10.92
N TYR A 130 -2.40 -8.46 -11.31
CA TYR A 130 -1.39 -7.41 -11.45
C TYR A 130 -1.86 -6.30 -12.40
N LEU A 131 -2.32 -6.65 -13.60
CA LEU A 131 -2.82 -5.68 -14.58
C LEU A 131 -4.04 -4.92 -14.05
N MET A 132 -4.99 -5.62 -13.45
CA MET A 132 -6.21 -5.03 -12.90
C MET A 132 -5.89 -4.00 -11.81
N HIS A 133 -4.98 -4.34 -10.90
CA HIS A 133 -4.70 -3.52 -9.72
C HIS A 133 -3.63 -2.45 -9.94
N ASN A 134 -2.78 -2.54 -10.97
CA ASN A 134 -1.61 -1.67 -11.12
C ASN A 134 -1.57 -0.80 -12.38
N VAL A 135 -2.39 -1.05 -13.40
CA VAL A 135 -2.38 -0.25 -14.63
C VAL A 135 -3.31 0.96 -14.51
N GLU A 136 -2.79 2.14 -14.18
CA GLU A 136 -3.64 3.34 -14.02
C GLU A 136 -4.14 3.94 -15.35
N ARG A 137 -3.36 3.83 -16.44
CA ARG A 137 -3.66 4.51 -17.71
C ARG A 137 -4.80 3.84 -18.48
N ILE A 138 -5.86 4.59 -18.73
CA ILE A 138 -7.08 4.12 -19.42
C ILE A 138 -6.76 3.46 -20.77
N GLU A 139 -5.91 4.07 -21.58
CA GLU A 139 -5.52 3.55 -22.91
C GLU A 139 -4.86 2.17 -22.81
N LYS A 140 -3.98 1.97 -21.83
CA LYS A 140 -3.34 0.67 -21.61
C LYS A 140 -4.34 -0.39 -21.15
N ARG A 141 -5.36 -0.01 -20.38
CA ARG A 141 -6.41 -0.93 -19.91
C ARG A 141 -7.32 -1.43 -21.01
N GLN A 142 -7.50 -0.66 -22.10
CA GLN A 142 -8.30 -1.10 -23.26
C GLN A 142 -7.77 -2.38 -23.91
N ASN A 143 -6.49 -2.72 -23.68
CA ASN A 143 -5.89 -3.97 -24.14
C ASN A 143 -6.45 -5.22 -23.43
N PHE A 144 -7.06 -5.07 -22.24
CA PHE A 144 -7.53 -6.20 -21.43
C PHE A 144 -8.90 -5.99 -20.75
N GLN A 145 -9.50 -4.80 -20.83
CA GLN A 145 -10.83 -4.48 -20.30
C GLN A 145 -11.70 -3.75 -21.31
N SER A 146 -13.01 -3.96 -21.21
CA SER A 146 -14.00 -3.20 -21.96
C SER A 146 -14.15 -1.76 -21.43
N ILE A 147 -14.62 -0.86 -22.28
CA ILE A 147 -14.90 0.55 -21.90
C ILE A 147 -15.92 0.62 -20.75
N ALA A 148 -16.93 -0.26 -20.75
CA ALA A 148 -17.94 -0.31 -19.70
C ALA A 148 -17.31 -0.64 -18.33
N GLU A 149 -16.40 -1.62 -18.28
CA GLU A 149 -15.67 -1.98 -17.07
C GLU A 149 -14.79 -0.80 -16.60
N ILE A 150 -14.04 -0.18 -17.50
CA ILE A 150 -13.16 0.98 -17.19
C ILE A 150 -13.98 2.16 -16.64
N ASN A 151 -15.16 2.42 -17.20
CA ASN A 151 -16.03 3.50 -16.74
C ASN A 151 -16.55 3.28 -15.31
N ALA A 152 -16.69 2.04 -14.86
CA ALA A 152 -17.10 1.70 -13.50
C ALA A 152 -15.97 1.83 -12.46
N LEU A 153 -14.71 1.89 -12.88
CA LEU A 153 -13.56 1.97 -11.96
C LEU A 153 -13.43 3.35 -11.30
N PRO A 154 -12.87 3.43 -10.08
CA PRO A 154 -12.56 4.70 -9.43
C PRO A 154 -11.55 5.49 -10.26
N LYS A 155 -11.70 6.83 -10.28
CA LYS A 155 -10.89 7.73 -11.12
C LYS A 155 -10.27 8.82 -10.27
N ARG A 156 -9.05 9.20 -10.61
CA ARG A 156 -8.33 10.34 -10.04
C ARG A 156 -7.63 11.14 -11.14
N LYS A 157 -7.10 12.29 -10.80
CA LYS A 157 -6.16 13.04 -11.63
C LYS A 157 -4.72 12.63 -11.25
N ASN A 158 -3.84 12.49 -12.24
CA ASN A 158 -2.40 12.37 -11.98
C ASN A 158 -1.77 13.76 -11.78
N PHE A 159 -0.45 13.81 -11.56
CA PHE A 159 0.27 15.08 -11.40
C PHE A 159 0.26 15.96 -12.66
N GLU A 160 0.00 15.37 -13.83
CA GLU A 160 -0.18 16.05 -15.12
C GLU A 160 -1.63 16.49 -15.36
N GLN A 161 -2.52 16.30 -14.37
CA GLN A 161 -3.96 16.61 -14.43
C GLN A 161 -4.78 15.75 -15.41
N GLU A 162 -4.24 14.62 -15.86
CA GLU A 162 -4.95 13.64 -16.68
C GLU A 162 -5.80 12.72 -15.81
N ILE A 163 -6.98 12.33 -16.32
CA ILE A 163 -7.85 11.37 -15.63
C ILE A 163 -7.29 9.96 -15.83
N VAL A 164 -6.96 9.31 -14.71
CA VAL A 164 -6.45 7.94 -14.63
C VAL A 164 -7.28 7.13 -13.64
N ILE A 165 -7.11 5.80 -13.63
CA ILE A 165 -7.74 4.93 -12.64
C ILE A 165 -7.03 5.11 -11.29
N ASP A 166 -7.80 5.28 -10.21
CA ASP A 166 -7.23 5.33 -8.86
C ASP A 166 -6.91 3.91 -8.36
N CYS A 167 -5.69 3.46 -8.65
CA CYS A 167 -5.26 2.12 -8.27
C CYS A 167 -5.13 1.92 -6.74
N ASN A 168 -5.00 3.00 -5.94
CA ASN A 168 -4.92 2.90 -4.46
C ASN A 168 -6.16 2.22 -3.85
N GLN A 169 -7.28 2.24 -4.56
CA GLN A 169 -8.52 1.62 -4.09
C GLN A 169 -8.47 0.08 -4.16
N PHE A 170 -7.61 -0.49 -5.01
CA PHE A 170 -7.55 -1.93 -5.25
C PHE A 170 -6.73 -2.68 -4.19
N SER A 171 -7.14 -3.91 -3.86
CA SER A 171 -6.56 -4.72 -2.78
C SER A 171 -5.11 -5.11 -3.01
N GLY A 172 -4.73 -5.43 -4.24
CA GLY A 172 -3.37 -5.83 -4.59
C GLY A 172 -2.54 -4.75 -5.29
N TYR A 173 -2.86 -3.46 -5.10
CA TYR A 173 -2.04 -2.39 -5.66
C TYR A 173 -0.63 -2.39 -5.05
N ASP A 174 0.37 -2.33 -5.90
CA ASP A 174 1.78 -2.29 -5.53
C ASP A 174 2.16 -0.87 -5.15
N VAL A 175 2.58 -0.72 -3.91
CA VAL A 175 3.02 0.53 -3.34
C VAL A 175 4.52 0.48 -3.14
N PHE A 176 5.25 1.37 -3.83
CA PHE A 176 6.69 1.50 -3.64
C PHE A 176 6.98 2.47 -2.48
N TYR A 177 7.66 1.98 -1.45
CA TYR A 177 8.00 2.76 -0.28
C TYR A 177 9.42 2.43 0.19
N ASN A 178 10.30 3.44 0.26
CA ASN A 178 11.69 3.30 0.70
C ASN A 178 12.50 2.18 0.02
N GLY A 179 12.23 1.90 -1.26
CA GLY A 179 12.92 0.85 -2.03
C GLY A 179 12.28 -0.55 -1.90
N TYR A 180 11.16 -0.67 -1.20
CA TYR A 180 10.41 -1.91 -1.03
C TYR A 180 9.09 -1.86 -1.79
N THR A 181 8.57 -3.03 -2.17
CA THR A 181 7.22 -3.16 -2.69
C THR A 181 6.29 -3.67 -1.59
N LEU A 182 5.27 -2.88 -1.27
CA LEU A 182 4.18 -3.24 -0.38
C LEU A 182 3.00 -3.66 -1.24
N THR A 183 2.62 -4.92 -1.16
CA THR A 183 1.52 -5.48 -1.96
C THR A 183 0.64 -6.38 -1.11
N SER A 184 -0.51 -6.76 -1.65
CA SER A 184 -1.36 -7.80 -1.07
C SER A 184 -1.88 -8.70 -2.19
N CYS A 185 -1.06 -9.67 -2.56
CA CYS A 185 -1.35 -10.62 -3.62
C CYS A 185 -1.20 -12.06 -3.12
N TRP A 186 -1.36 -13.05 -4.02
CA TRP A 186 -1.50 -14.45 -3.64
C TRP A 186 -0.42 -14.95 -2.68
N ARG A 187 0.86 -14.87 -3.06
CA ARG A 187 2.00 -15.29 -2.21
C ARG A 187 3.07 -14.20 -2.19
N MET A 188 3.51 -13.84 -0.98
CA MET A 188 4.42 -12.73 -0.74
C MET A 188 5.55 -13.17 0.19
N TYR A 189 6.71 -12.55 0.02
CA TYR A 189 7.91 -12.81 0.80
C TYR A 189 8.46 -11.49 1.33
N PHE A 190 8.55 -11.40 2.66
CA PHE A 190 9.04 -10.24 3.38
C PHE A 190 10.34 -10.61 4.08
N SER A 191 11.44 -9.95 3.71
CA SER A 191 12.72 -10.16 4.41
C SER A 191 12.74 -9.45 5.76
N ALA A 192 13.76 -9.76 6.58
CA ALA A 192 13.99 -9.07 7.85
C ALA A 192 14.11 -7.55 7.69
N PHE A 193 14.55 -7.07 6.52
CA PHE A 193 14.67 -5.64 6.22
C PHE A 193 13.32 -4.89 6.24
N TYR A 194 12.19 -5.59 6.09
CA TYR A 194 10.86 -4.98 6.25
C TYR A 194 10.61 -4.47 7.66
N ALA A 195 11.32 -4.97 8.68
CA ALA A 195 11.09 -4.58 10.07
C ALA A 195 11.25 -3.06 10.31
N HIS A 196 12.03 -2.37 9.48
CA HIS A 196 12.16 -0.90 9.52
C HIS A 196 10.96 -0.13 8.95
N ILE A 197 10.01 -0.83 8.33
CA ILE A 197 8.81 -0.25 7.70
C ILE A 197 7.55 -0.83 8.34
N ILE A 198 7.43 -2.16 8.31
CA ILE A 198 6.37 -2.92 8.95
C ILE A 198 7.05 -3.91 9.89
N PRO A 199 6.99 -3.68 11.20
CA PRO A 199 7.49 -4.62 12.19
C PRO A 199 6.99 -6.04 11.91
N GLN A 200 7.91 -7.01 11.91
CA GLN A 200 7.65 -8.37 11.47
C GLN A 200 6.43 -9.02 12.15
N VAL A 201 6.23 -8.74 13.45
CA VAL A 201 5.10 -9.25 14.23
C VAL A 201 3.74 -8.88 13.64
N ILE A 202 3.63 -7.72 12.98
CA ILE A 202 2.38 -7.28 12.34
C ILE A 202 2.05 -8.16 11.12
N ILE A 203 3.08 -8.59 10.38
CA ILE A 203 2.91 -9.50 9.24
C ILE A 203 2.61 -10.92 9.75
N THR A 204 3.31 -11.36 10.80
CA THR A 204 3.12 -12.73 11.32
C THR A 204 1.81 -12.93 12.06
N ASP A 205 1.25 -11.87 12.65
CA ASP A 205 -0.04 -11.88 13.34
C ASP A 205 -1.23 -11.76 12.37
N ALA A 206 -1.00 -11.65 11.06
CA ALA A 206 -2.06 -11.51 10.07
C ALA A 206 -3.04 -12.69 10.15
N GLN A 207 -4.31 -12.37 10.38
CA GLN A 207 -5.40 -13.34 10.48
C GLN A 207 -6.12 -13.50 9.15
N GLN A 208 -6.82 -14.63 8.99
CA GLN A 208 -7.64 -14.97 7.82
C GLN A 208 -6.83 -14.96 6.51
N VAL A 209 -5.65 -15.57 6.58
CA VAL A 209 -4.81 -15.92 5.43
C VAL A 209 -4.70 -17.45 5.36
N GLU A 210 -4.35 -18.01 4.20
CA GLU A 210 -4.16 -19.46 4.06
C GLU A 210 -2.99 -19.93 4.93
N GLN A 211 -1.88 -19.20 4.92
CA GLN A 211 -0.72 -19.51 5.73
C GLN A 211 0.24 -18.33 5.91
N VAL A 212 0.87 -18.30 7.08
CA VAL A 212 2.05 -17.50 7.38
C VAL A 212 3.14 -18.48 7.82
N GLN A 213 4.32 -18.38 7.24
CA GLN A 213 5.46 -19.20 7.64
C GLN A 213 6.71 -18.35 7.80
N VAL A 214 7.28 -18.38 8.99
CA VAL A 214 8.61 -17.80 9.26
C VAL A 214 9.65 -18.84 8.85
N ARG A 215 10.55 -18.44 7.96
CA ARG A 215 11.67 -19.23 7.45
C ARG A 215 12.96 -18.85 8.17
N GLU A 216 14.04 -19.53 7.83
CA GLU A 216 15.37 -19.13 8.24
C GLU A 216 15.67 -17.69 7.84
N GLN A 217 16.62 -17.06 8.54
CA GLN A 217 17.06 -15.68 8.30
C GLN A 217 15.95 -14.61 8.42
N GLY A 218 14.84 -14.94 9.09
CA GLY A 218 13.76 -14.00 9.38
C GLY A 218 12.84 -13.70 8.18
N ILE A 219 12.90 -14.48 7.10
CA ILE A 219 11.97 -14.31 5.98
C ILE A 219 10.57 -14.75 6.38
N VAL A 220 9.57 -13.90 6.16
CA VAL A 220 8.15 -14.23 6.36
C VAL A 220 7.50 -14.46 5.00
N MET A 221 7.05 -15.69 4.76
CA MET A 221 6.22 -16.01 3.60
C MET A 221 4.75 -15.98 4.01
N VAL A 222 3.93 -15.27 3.25
CA VAL A 222 2.48 -15.19 3.43
C VAL A 222 1.80 -15.67 2.16
N GLU A 223 0.81 -16.55 2.31
CA GLU A 223 -0.12 -16.91 1.24
C GLU A 223 -1.55 -16.62 1.68
N LEU A 224 -2.28 -15.85 0.86
CA LEU A 224 -3.60 -15.33 1.23
C LEU A 224 -4.74 -16.30 0.95
N TYR A 225 -4.61 -17.12 -0.09
CA TYR A 225 -5.62 -18.08 -0.54
C TYR A 225 -4.98 -19.17 -1.40
N ARG A 226 -5.71 -20.26 -1.69
CA ARG A 226 -5.13 -21.49 -2.27
C ARG A 226 -4.78 -21.44 -3.75
N ASP A 227 -5.63 -20.80 -4.55
CA ASP A 227 -5.51 -20.82 -6.01
C ASP A 227 -5.29 -19.40 -6.57
N PRO A 228 -4.09 -19.08 -7.10
CA PRO A 228 -3.81 -17.76 -7.67
C PRO A 228 -4.68 -17.41 -8.88
N PHE A 229 -5.22 -18.39 -9.61
CA PHE A 229 -6.05 -18.13 -10.79
C PHE A 229 -7.48 -17.71 -10.43
N GLN A 230 -7.87 -17.83 -9.16
CA GLN A 230 -9.17 -17.40 -8.63
C GLN A 230 -9.08 -16.07 -7.87
N TRP A 231 -8.07 -15.25 -8.17
CA TRP A 231 -7.84 -13.97 -7.49
C TRP A 231 -9.06 -13.03 -7.49
N ASP A 232 -9.89 -13.11 -8.54
CA ASP A 232 -11.07 -12.27 -8.77
C ASP A 232 -12.33 -12.80 -8.07
N HIS A 233 -12.23 -13.92 -7.36
CA HIS A 233 -13.30 -14.39 -6.48
C HIS A 233 -13.47 -13.40 -5.31
N GLU A 234 -14.71 -13.04 -4.98
CA GLU A 234 -15.03 -12.01 -3.98
C GLU A 234 -14.33 -12.25 -2.63
N LEU A 235 -14.32 -13.50 -2.16
CA LEU A 235 -13.60 -13.88 -0.94
C LEU A 235 -12.08 -13.64 -1.03
N ASN A 236 -11.44 -13.93 -2.17
CA ASN A 236 -10.00 -13.75 -2.33
C ASN A 236 -9.62 -12.27 -2.41
N LEU A 237 -10.45 -11.44 -3.05
CA LEU A 237 -10.32 -9.98 -2.99
C LEU A 237 -10.48 -9.47 -1.55
N SER A 238 -11.40 -10.06 -0.78
CA SER A 238 -11.59 -9.72 0.63
C SER A 238 -10.38 -10.10 1.50
N TYR A 239 -9.72 -11.23 1.24
CA TYR A 239 -8.50 -11.63 1.96
C TYR A 239 -7.32 -10.71 1.64
N GLN A 240 -7.16 -10.29 0.37
CA GLN A 240 -6.18 -9.28 -0.01
C GLN A 240 -6.44 -7.96 0.72
N ARG A 241 -7.69 -7.50 0.70
CA ARG A 241 -8.07 -6.26 1.37
C ARG A 241 -7.81 -6.35 2.88
N LEU A 242 -8.25 -7.43 3.51
CA LEU A 242 -8.07 -7.65 4.93
C LEU A 242 -6.59 -7.73 5.34
N PHE A 243 -5.73 -8.39 4.57
CA PHE A 243 -4.29 -8.41 4.84
C PHE A 243 -3.69 -7.00 4.73
N ARG A 244 -4.05 -6.27 3.68
CA ARG A 244 -3.59 -4.90 3.46
C ARG A 244 -4.00 -3.95 4.59
N ASP A 245 -5.23 -4.07 5.06
CA ASP A 245 -5.76 -3.25 6.16
C ASP A 245 -5.09 -3.62 7.49
N GLN A 246 -4.88 -4.93 7.77
CA GLN A 246 -4.19 -5.41 8.98
C GLN A 246 -2.73 -4.96 9.08
N THR A 247 -2.05 -4.90 7.94
CA THR A 247 -0.63 -4.49 7.85
C THR A 247 -0.48 -2.97 7.67
N GLY A 248 -1.59 -2.25 7.48
CA GLY A 248 -1.62 -0.80 7.36
C GLY A 248 -0.77 -0.25 6.22
N ILE A 249 -0.62 -1.00 5.11
CA ILE A 249 0.13 -0.54 3.92
C ILE A 249 -0.40 0.83 3.45
N ASP A 250 -1.72 0.99 3.46
CA ASP A 250 -2.38 2.23 3.06
C ASP A 250 -2.16 3.41 4.02
N GLN A 251 -1.52 3.20 5.17
CA GLN A 251 -1.08 4.28 6.06
C GLN A 251 0.34 4.75 5.80
N LEU A 252 1.15 3.92 5.14
CA LEU A 252 2.56 4.19 4.95
C LEU A 252 2.78 5.15 3.80
N THR A 253 2.01 5.00 2.72
CA THR A 253 2.06 5.91 1.58
C THR A 253 0.86 5.72 0.66
N TRP A 254 0.45 6.82 0.03
CA TRP A 254 -0.53 6.87 -1.06
C TRP A 254 -0.20 8.06 -1.96
N ASP A 255 -0.47 7.91 -3.26
CA ASP A 255 -0.15 8.94 -4.26
C ASP A 255 -1.35 9.79 -4.70
N ASN A 256 -2.58 9.39 -4.33
CA ASN A 256 -3.80 10.08 -4.71
C ASN A 256 -4.08 11.37 -3.92
N GLY A 257 -3.25 11.67 -2.92
CA GLY A 257 -3.32 12.89 -2.10
C GLY A 257 -4.52 12.99 -1.16
N VAL A 258 -5.39 11.97 -1.10
CA VAL A 258 -6.59 11.95 -0.25
C VAL A 258 -6.77 10.67 0.57
N GLY A 259 -5.92 9.66 0.36
CA GLY A 259 -5.98 8.37 1.04
C GLY A 259 -7.04 7.43 0.47
N ILE A 260 -7.27 6.31 1.15
CA ILE A 260 -8.19 5.24 0.73
C ILE A 260 -9.64 5.39 1.25
N LEU A 261 -9.94 6.50 1.93
CA LEU A 261 -11.28 6.83 2.46
C LEU A 261 -11.96 5.66 3.21
N ARG A 262 -11.17 4.94 4.03
CA ARG A 262 -11.62 3.84 4.88
C ARG A 262 -11.06 4.01 6.29
N GLU A 263 -11.81 3.53 7.27
CA GLU A 263 -11.34 3.50 8.65
C GLU A 263 -10.19 2.49 8.80
N PRO A 264 -9.14 2.83 9.56
CA PRO A 264 -7.98 1.96 9.69
C PRO A 264 -8.23 0.80 10.65
N TYR A 265 -7.52 -0.31 10.40
CA TYR A 265 -7.40 -1.46 11.29
C TYR A 265 -6.14 -1.39 12.15
N ILE A 266 -5.16 -0.62 11.71
CA ILE A 266 -3.93 -0.32 12.43
C ILE A 266 -3.51 1.11 12.12
N GLU A 267 -3.02 1.83 13.12
CA GLU A 267 -2.42 3.15 12.98
C GLU A 267 -0.93 3.13 13.28
N TYR A 268 -0.12 3.87 12.50
CA TYR A 268 1.33 4.01 12.69
C TYR A 268 1.70 5.41 13.19
N ALA A 269 2.67 5.46 14.10
CA ALA A 269 3.38 6.67 14.48
C ALA A 269 4.89 6.41 14.37
N PHE A 270 5.56 7.15 13.49
CA PHE A 270 6.99 7.05 13.24
C PHE A 270 7.72 8.17 13.97
N GLY A 271 8.71 7.81 14.79
CA GLY A 271 9.76 8.70 15.27
C GLY A 271 11.12 8.30 14.69
N ASP A 272 12.16 9.08 14.96
CA ASP A 272 13.50 8.89 14.37
C ASP A 272 14.08 7.47 14.58
N HIS A 273 13.79 6.87 15.74
CA HIS A 273 14.29 5.56 16.16
C HIS A 273 13.20 4.64 16.70
N LEU A 274 11.93 4.99 16.50
CA LEU A 274 10.80 4.31 17.14
C LEU A 274 9.65 4.14 16.15
N ILE A 275 9.09 2.94 16.07
CA ILE A 275 7.80 2.69 15.43
C ILE A 275 6.80 2.37 16.53
N GLN A 276 5.73 3.15 16.61
CA GLN A 276 4.57 2.82 17.45
C GLN A 276 3.39 2.47 16.59
N THR A 277 2.63 1.45 17.00
CA THR A 277 1.40 1.06 16.31
C THR A 277 0.26 0.85 17.28
N ILE A 278 -0.95 1.11 16.81
CA ILE A 278 -2.21 0.77 17.51
C ILE A 278 -3.05 -0.06 16.56
N GLN A 279 -3.24 -1.33 16.87
CA GLN A 279 -4.10 -2.23 16.10
C GLN A 279 -5.45 -2.41 16.79
N TYR A 280 -6.51 -2.39 15.97
CA TYR A 280 -7.91 -2.40 16.38
C TYR A 280 -8.51 -3.80 16.26
N GLN A 281 -9.09 -4.30 17.37
CA GLN A 281 -9.68 -5.63 17.44
C GLN A 281 -11.08 -5.60 18.07
N ASN A 282 -11.96 -6.49 17.62
CA ASN A 282 -13.29 -6.67 18.19
C ASN A 282 -13.26 -7.59 19.43
N ASP A 283 -14.43 -7.90 20.01
CA ASP A 283 -14.54 -8.76 21.20
C ASP A 283 -14.06 -10.20 21.00
N ARG A 284 -13.87 -10.63 19.75
CA ARG A 284 -13.33 -11.94 19.38
C ARG A 284 -11.84 -11.88 19.04
N MET A 285 -11.17 -10.75 19.34
CA MET A 285 -9.76 -10.51 19.00
C MET A 285 -9.47 -10.55 17.49
N GLN A 286 -10.51 -10.32 16.67
CA GLN A 286 -10.37 -10.24 15.21
C GLN A 286 -10.14 -8.78 14.80
N PRO A 287 -9.33 -8.53 13.75
CA PRO A 287 -9.12 -7.19 13.22
C PRO A 287 -10.44 -6.52 12.83
N THR A 288 -10.58 -5.24 13.15
CA THR A 288 -11.78 -4.45 12.86
C THR A 288 -11.43 -2.97 12.69
N THR A 289 -12.39 -2.17 12.23
CA THR A 289 -12.17 -0.72 12.13
C THR A 289 -12.12 -0.06 13.51
N LYS A 290 -11.41 1.08 13.58
CA LYS A 290 -11.28 1.94 14.77
C LYS A 290 -12.57 2.13 15.57
N ARG A 291 -13.70 2.41 14.92
CA ARG A 291 -14.99 2.65 15.61
C ARG A 291 -15.63 1.40 16.21
N ASN A 292 -15.37 0.24 15.61
CA ASN A 292 -15.94 -1.04 16.03
C ASN A 292 -15.00 -1.80 17.00
N ALA A 293 -13.89 -1.19 17.39
CA ALA A 293 -12.89 -1.80 18.23
C ALA A 293 -13.29 -1.79 19.71
N THR A 294 -13.10 -2.93 20.36
CA THR A 294 -13.25 -3.09 21.82
C THR A 294 -11.94 -3.48 22.50
N HIS A 295 -10.94 -3.85 21.70
CA HIS A 295 -9.59 -4.18 22.13
C HIS A 295 -8.57 -3.43 21.28
N PHE A 296 -7.50 -2.99 21.94
CA PHE A 296 -6.42 -2.22 21.33
C PHE A 296 -5.10 -2.93 21.63
N VAL A 297 -4.31 -3.18 20.60
CA VAL A 297 -2.96 -3.72 20.72
C VAL A 297 -1.99 -2.60 20.38
N THR A 298 -1.36 -2.04 21.40
CA THR A 298 -0.32 -1.02 21.22
C THR A 298 1.04 -1.71 21.20
N ARG A 299 1.82 -1.48 20.14
CA ARG A 299 3.18 -2.01 20.02
C ARG A 299 4.17 -0.87 19.86
N SER A 300 5.31 -0.98 20.50
CA SER A 300 6.44 -0.05 20.40
C SER A 300 7.68 -0.83 20.00
N PHE A 301 8.36 -0.37 18.97
CA PHE A 301 9.56 -0.98 18.41
C PHE A 301 10.68 0.05 18.42
N ASP A 302 11.67 -0.15 19.29
CA ASP A 302 12.92 0.61 19.28
C ASP A 302 13.82 0.02 18.19
N LEU A 303 14.09 0.81 17.15
CA LEU A 303 14.87 0.39 15.99
C LEU A 303 16.38 0.36 16.27
N VAL A 304 16.83 0.99 17.37
CA VAL A 304 18.26 1.07 17.74
C VAL A 304 18.63 -0.04 18.69
N ASN A 305 17.80 -0.27 19.72
CA ASN A 305 18.03 -1.29 20.73
C ASN A 305 17.38 -2.65 20.38
N GLU A 306 16.62 -2.71 19.29
CA GLU A 306 15.82 -3.87 18.87
C GLU A 306 14.84 -4.35 19.96
N GLU A 307 14.36 -3.41 20.79
CA GLU A 307 13.41 -3.70 21.85
C GLU A 307 11.97 -3.65 21.35
N TYR A 308 11.20 -4.66 21.74
CA TYR A 308 9.78 -4.78 21.44
C TYR A 308 8.96 -4.78 22.71
N GLN A 309 7.96 -3.90 22.76
CA GLN A 309 6.96 -3.86 23.81
C GLN A 309 5.56 -3.97 23.22
N GLU A 310 4.74 -4.82 23.81
CA GLU A 310 3.33 -4.96 23.46
C GLU A 310 2.45 -4.82 24.69
N ARG A 311 1.35 -4.10 24.52
CA ARG A 311 0.29 -4.00 25.51
C ARG A 311 -1.06 -4.17 24.84
N ARG A 312 -1.91 -4.98 25.47
CA ARG A 312 -3.30 -5.19 25.07
C ARG A 312 -4.23 -4.59 26.10
N VAL A 313 -5.20 -3.80 25.64
CA VAL A 313 -6.17 -3.13 26.51
C VAL A 313 -7.57 -3.36 25.96
N LYS A 314 -8.50 -3.76 26.83
CA LYS A 314 -9.93 -3.75 26.54
C LYS A 314 -10.53 -2.41 26.95
N GLY A 315 -11.33 -1.80 26.09
CA GLY A 315 -12.00 -0.54 26.41
C GLY A 315 -12.69 0.07 25.20
N TYR A 316 -13.04 1.34 25.32
CA TYR A 316 -13.53 2.15 24.21
C TYR A 316 -12.53 3.28 23.95
N LEU A 317 -12.49 3.75 22.71
CA LEU A 317 -11.66 4.90 22.35
C LEU A 317 -12.16 6.16 23.05
N ASN A 318 -11.24 6.87 23.67
CA ASN A 318 -11.53 8.18 24.22
C ASN A 318 -11.51 9.26 23.13
N ALA A 319 -11.85 10.48 23.51
CA ALA A 319 -11.85 11.62 22.58
C ALA A 319 -10.46 11.86 21.96
N GLN A 320 -9.37 11.61 22.71
CA GLN A 320 -8.00 11.84 22.24
C GLN A 320 -7.57 10.89 21.11
N ALA A 321 -8.18 9.71 21.01
CA ALA A 321 -7.94 8.82 19.89
C ALA A 321 -8.44 9.38 18.55
N TYR A 322 -9.47 10.24 18.58
CA TYR A 322 -10.03 10.90 17.40
C TYR A 322 -9.57 12.35 17.26
N PHE A 323 -9.16 12.97 18.36
CA PHE A 323 -8.64 14.33 18.41
C PHE A 323 -7.36 14.37 19.23
N PRO A 324 -6.22 14.04 18.61
CA PRO A 324 -4.94 13.90 19.32
C PRO A 324 -4.49 15.19 20.02
N TRP A 325 -4.92 16.34 19.53
CA TRP A 325 -4.48 17.65 19.99
C TRP A 325 -5.51 18.30 20.91
N ILE A 326 -5.12 18.56 22.16
CA ILE A 326 -6.00 19.16 23.17
C ILE A 326 -5.47 20.55 23.55
N ASP A 327 -6.23 21.59 23.22
CA ASP A 327 -6.00 22.96 23.65
C ASP A 327 -6.87 23.24 24.89
N GLN A 328 -6.25 23.16 26.07
CA GLN A 328 -6.93 23.35 27.35
C GLN A 328 -7.34 24.81 27.59
N GLU A 329 -6.57 25.78 27.08
CA GLU A 329 -6.85 27.20 27.27
C GLU A 329 -8.10 27.63 26.51
N ARG A 330 -8.24 27.14 25.27
CA ARG A 330 -9.39 27.48 24.41
C ARG A 330 -10.50 26.43 24.45
N LEU A 331 -10.32 25.38 25.25
CA LEU A 331 -11.22 24.23 25.35
C LEU A 331 -11.54 23.64 23.97
N ARG A 332 -10.50 23.20 23.24
CA ARG A 332 -10.66 22.59 21.91
C ARG A 332 -9.99 21.23 21.84
N MET A 333 -10.65 20.33 21.12
CA MET A 333 -10.08 19.05 20.70
C MET A 333 -9.91 19.13 19.19
N MET A 334 -8.72 18.81 18.69
CA MET A 334 -8.37 19.05 17.31
C MET A 334 -7.73 17.81 16.69
N ASP A 335 -8.10 17.58 15.43
CA ASP A 335 -7.35 16.74 14.50
C ASP A 335 -7.12 17.53 13.21
N TYR A 336 -6.13 17.10 12.44
CA TYR A 336 -5.87 17.68 11.14
C TYR A 336 -5.61 16.63 10.06
N ILE A 337 -6.06 16.94 8.85
CA ILE A 337 -5.87 16.11 7.66
C ILE A 337 -5.27 16.98 6.57
N VAL A 338 -4.20 16.50 5.94
CA VAL A 338 -3.61 17.14 4.75
C VAL A 338 -4.21 16.49 3.52
N LEU A 339 -4.81 17.29 2.63
CA LEU A 339 -5.41 16.79 1.39
C LEU A 339 -4.85 17.54 0.19
N LYS A 340 -4.81 16.86 -0.96
CA LYS A 340 -4.59 17.45 -2.29
C LYS A 340 -5.82 17.22 -3.17
N PRO A 341 -6.90 18.00 -2.98
CA PRO A 341 -8.16 17.80 -3.72
C PRO A 341 -8.01 17.94 -5.24
N GLU A 342 -7.02 18.69 -5.69
CA GLU A 342 -6.64 18.83 -7.10
C GLU A 342 -6.24 17.52 -7.79
N LEU A 343 -5.96 16.45 -7.03
CA LEU A 343 -5.74 15.10 -7.55
C LEU A 343 -7.03 14.28 -7.67
N THR A 344 -8.17 14.82 -7.28
CA THR A 344 -9.47 14.14 -7.37
C THR A 344 -10.28 14.66 -8.56
N VAL A 345 -11.29 13.88 -8.97
CA VAL A 345 -12.22 14.27 -10.05
C VAL A 345 -13.38 15.14 -9.56
N ASP A 346 -13.64 15.15 -8.26
CA ASP A 346 -14.78 15.80 -7.59
C ASP A 346 -14.33 16.97 -6.68
N ASP A 347 -13.11 17.46 -6.87
CA ASP A 347 -12.49 18.53 -6.08
C ASP A 347 -12.47 18.23 -4.56
N GLY A 348 -12.40 16.95 -4.21
CA GLY A 348 -12.21 16.42 -2.87
C GLY A 348 -13.50 16.24 -2.07
N VAL A 349 -14.67 16.40 -2.68
CA VAL A 349 -15.97 16.30 -1.99
C VAL A 349 -16.10 14.99 -1.22
N GLU A 350 -15.77 13.85 -1.83
CA GLU A 350 -15.82 12.53 -1.19
C GLU A 350 -14.86 12.45 -0.01
N ALA A 351 -13.63 12.93 -0.18
CA ALA A 351 -12.61 12.94 0.87
C ALA A 351 -13.03 13.81 2.06
N TYR A 352 -13.44 15.05 1.82
CA TYR A 352 -13.93 15.94 2.87
C TYR A 352 -15.13 15.31 3.60
N ALA A 353 -16.10 14.77 2.87
CA ALA A 353 -17.27 14.12 3.46
C ALA A 353 -16.88 12.94 4.34
N PHE A 354 -15.97 12.07 3.86
CA PHE A 354 -15.45 10.95 4.61
C PHE A 354 -14.82 11.41 5.94
N TYR A 355 -13.83 12.31 5.91
CA TYR A 355 -13.15 12.75 7.13
C TYR A 355 -14.07 13.55 8.06
N ILE A 356 -14.96 14.38 7.53
CA ILE A 356 -15.96 15.11 8.33
C ILE A 356 -16.86 14.13 9.06
N ARG A 357 -17.45 13.16 8.36
CA ARG A 357 -18.29 12.13 8.99
C ARG A 357 -17.49 11.31 9.98
N ASN A 358 -16.22 11.00 9.65
CA ASN A 358 -15.34 10.24 10.52
C ASN A 358 -15.15 10.91 11.89
N HIS A 359 -15.26 12.24 11.97
CA HIS A 359 -15.13 13.02 13.21
C HIS A 359 -16.44 13.53 13.80
N LEU A 360 -17.46 13.80 12.98
CA LEU A 360 -18.75 14.34 13.43
C LEU A 360 -19.62 13.26 14.07
N GLU A 361 -19.50 12.02 13.58
CA GLU A 361 -20.41 10.93 13.95
C GLU A 361 -19.86 10.02 15.06
N ILE A 362 -18.68 10.30 15.60
CA ILE A 362 -18.09 9.50 16.67
C ILE A 362 -18.88 9.61 17.97
N ASP A 363 -18.90 8.53 18.73
CA ASP A 363 -19.36 8.49 20.11
C ASP A 363 -18.14 8.27 21.00
N TYR A 364 -17.87 9.20 21.91
CA TYR A 364 -16.85 9.03 22.95
C TYR A 364 -17.44 9.41 24.31
N SER A 365 -17.14 8.58 25.31
CA SER A 365 -17.72 8.67 26.65
C SER A 365 -16.76 9.38 27.61
N GLU A 366 -16.65 10.70 27.54
CA GLU A 366 -15.88 11.45 28.54
C GLU A 366 -16.54 12.78 28.93
N ASP A 367 -17.06 12.83 30.15
CA ASP A 367 -17.58 14.07 30.77
C ASP A 367 -16.53 15.18 30.82
N ARG A 368 -15.24 14.82 30.88
CA ARG A 368 -14.11 15.77 30.93
C ARG A 368 -14.09 16.72 29.74
N PHE A 369 -14.53 16.30 28.57
CA PHE A 369 -14.48 17.09 27.34
C PHE A 369 -15.83 17.66 26.93
N LYS A 370 -16.84 17.63 27.82
CA LYS A 370 -18.19 18.10 27.54
C LYS A 370 -18.25 19.57 27.08
N ASP A 371 -17.37 20.40 27.61
CA ASP A 371 -17.28 21.83 27.27
C ASP A 371 -16.30 22.12 26.11
N TYR A 372 -15.61 21.10 25.60
CA TYR A 372 -14.63 21.28 24.54
C TYR A 372 -15.30 21.33 23.16
N THR A 373 -14.78 22.19 22.30
CA THR A 373 -15.18 22.23 20.88
C THR A 373 -14.34 21.26 20.06
N ALA A 374 -14.99 20.25 19.48
CA ALA A 374 -14.38 19.38 18.48
C ALA A 374 -14.10 20.15 17.18
N CYS A 375 -12.86 20.08 16.70
CA CYS A 375 -12.37 20.79 15.54
C CYS A 375 -11.64 19.84 14.58
N LEU A 376 -11.97 19.90 13.30
CA LEU A 376 -11.24 19.22 12.23
C LEU A 376 -10.60 20.27 11.33
N GLN A 377 -9.31 20.15 11.07
CA GLN A 377 -8.56 21.09 10.23
C GLN A 377 -8.11 20.41 8.94
N PHE A 378 -8.58 20.90 7.80
CA PHE A 378 -8.03 20.50 6.50
C PHE A 378 -6.92 21.47 6.10
N TYR A 379 -5.73 20.92 5.86
CA TYR A 379 -4.61 21.64 5.26
C TYR A 379 -4.58 21.37 3.76
N LEU A 380 -4.68 22.44 2.97
CA LEU A 380 -4.92 22.41 1.54
C LEU A 380 -3.92 23.30 0.78
N PRO A 381 -3.56 22.92 -0.46
CA PRO A 381 -2.90 23.83 -1.40
C PRO A 381 -3.67 25.15 -1.57
N GLU A 382 -2.95 26.23 -1.89
CA GLU A 382 -3.56 27.56 -2.03
C GLU A 382 -4.61 27.61 -3.14
N THR A 383 -4.41 26.85 -4.21
CA THR A 383 -5.33 26.64 -5.33
C THR A 383 -6.69 26.15 -4.83
N ALA A 384 -6.71 25.07 -4.05
CA ALA A 384 -7.93 24.46 -3.51
C ALA A 384 -8.68 25.37 -2.51
N LEU A 385 -7.99 26.27 -1.81
CA LEU A 385 -8.64 27.19 -0.87
C LEU A 385 -9.48 28.28 -1.54
N LYS A 386 -9.18 28.62 -2.80
CA LYS A 386 -9.89 29.66 -3.55
C LYS A 386 -11.30 29.20 -3.92
N GLU A 387 -11.45 27.91 -4.20
CA GLU A 387 -12.68 27.30 -4.70
C GLU A 387 -13.06 26.06 -3.88
N LEU A 388 -13.42 26.27 -2.61
CA LEU A 388 -13.91 25.18 -1.76
C LEU A 388 -15.28 24.69 -2.26
N PRO A 389 -15.49 23.37 -2.46
CA PRO A 389 -16.72 22.81 -3.01
C PRO A 389 -17.84 22.69 -1.96
N ILE A 390 -18.18 23.80 -1.29
CA ILE A 390 -19.12 23.81 -0.14
C ILE A 390 -20.52 23.33 -0.54
N ASP A 391 -21.00 23.69 -1.74
CA ASP A 391 -22.33 23.25 -2.19
C ASP A 391 -22.35 21.78 -2.59
N GLY A 392 -21.26 21.27 -3.18
CA GLY A 392 -21.06 19.84 -3.40
C GLY A 392 -21.05 19.06 -2.08
N LEU A 393 -20.38 19.60 -1.06
CA LEU A 393 -20.36 19.00 0.29
C LEU A 393 -21.73 18.95 0.95
N LYS A 394 -22.53 20.02 0.83
CA LYS A 394 -23.92 20.01 1.32
C LYS A 394 -24.77 18.97 0.60
N ALA A 395 -24.60 18.83 -0.72
CA ALA A 395 -25.32 17.83 -1.50
C ALA A 395 -24.92 16.40 -1.12
N ALA A 396 -23.64 16.15 -0.84
CA ALA A 396 -23.12 14.85 -0.40
C ALA A 396 -23.51 14.49 1.06
N MET A 397 -23.85 15.49 1.89
CA MET A 397 -24.22 15.30 3.29
C MET A 397 -25.54 16.02 3.64
N PRO A 398 -26.67 15.63 3.03
CA PRO A 398 -27.95 16.32 3.18
C PRO A 398 -28.53 16.23 4.60
N ASP A 399 -28.11 15.23 5.38
CA ASP A 399 -28.45 15.01 6.78
C ASP A 399 -27.65 15.90 7.76
N VAL A 400 -26.58 16.56 7.29
CA VAL A 400 -25.71 17.40 8.12
C VAL A 400 -26.12 18.87 7.95
N HIS A 401 -26.40 19.55 9.06
CA HIS A 401 -26.69 20.98 9.04
C HIS A 401 -25.39 21.79 8.96
N PHE A 402 -25.21 22.51 7.85
CA PHE A 402 -24.13 23.47 7.65
C PHE A 402 -24.53 24.84 8.18
N GLY A 403 -23.75 25.33 9.16
CA GLY A 403 -23.85 26.72 9.61
C GLY A 403 -23.32 27.73 8.60
N TYR A 404 -23.23 28.98 9.03
CA TYR A 404 -22.67 30.05 8.21
C TYR A 404 -21.20 29.78 7.88
N LEU A 405 -20.81 30.05 6.63
CA LEU A 405 -19.44 29.93 6.17
C LEU A 405 -18.65 31.21 6.51
N HIS A 406 -17.73 31.10 7.45
CA HIS A 406 -16.90 32.21 7.88
C HIS A 406 -15.59 32.23 7.10
N ARG A 407 -15.30 33.34 6.41
CA ARG A 407 -14.05 33.53 5.65
C ARG A 407 -13.20 34.60 6.31
N THR A 408 -11.93 34.28 6.53
CA THR A 408 -10.91 35.25 6.98
C THR A 408 -9.76 35.26 5.97
N ARG A 409 -8.84 36.22 6.08
CA ARG A 409 -7.61 36.21 5.27
C ARG A 409 -6.74 34.96 5.51
N LYS A 410 -6.91 34.31 6.66
CA LYS A 410 -6.02 33.23 7.13
C LYS A 410 -6.59 31.83 6.92
N TYR A 411 -7.91 31.69 6.94
CA TYR A 411 -8.61 30.40 6.87
C TYR A 411 -10.11 30.63 6.62
N THR A 412 -10.78 29.59 6.14
CA THR A 412 -12.23 29.48 6.05
C THR A 412 -12.71 28.45 7.06
N TRP A 413 -13.87 28.63 7.68
CA TRP A 413 -14.43 27.63 8.59
C TRP A 413 -15.95 27.60 8.61
N VAL A 414 -16.50 26.47 9.02
CA VAL A 414 -17.94 26.23 9.15
C VAL A 414 -18.23 25.36 10.38
N ASN A 415 -19.34 25.62 11.07
CA ASN A 415 -19.85 24.71 12.10
C ASN A 415 -20.83 23.73 11.45
N LEU A 416 -20.65 22.44 11.73
CA LEU A 416 -21.52 21.36 11.28
C LEU A 416 -22.28 20.78 12.48
N LYS A 417 -23.53 20.36 12.26
CA LYS A 417 -24.34 19.70 13.30
C LYS A 417 -25.10 18.51 12.72
N LYS A 418 -25.14 17.40 13.47
CA LYS A 418 -25.93 16.21 13.19
C LYS A 418 -26.28 15.52 14.50
N ASP A 419 -27.54 15.16 14.72
CA ASP A 419 -28.01 14.40 15.90
C ASP A 419 -27.48 14.93 17.26
N GLY A 420 -27.46 16.26 17.42
CA GLY A 420 -26.95 16.92 18.63
C GLY A 420 -25.42 17.06 18.70
N LYS A 421 -24.67 16.31 17.88
CA LYS A 421 -23.21 16.43 17.72
C LYS A 421 -22.85 17.69 16.94
N LYS A 422 -21.69 18.27 17.26
CA LYS A 422 -21.18 19.49 16.62
C LYS A 422 -19.71 19.31 16.28
N LEU A 423 -19.34 19.70 15.06
CA LEU A 423 -17.95 19.73 14.61
C LEU A 423 -17.67 21.08 13.98
N ARG A 424 -16.55 21.71 14.33
CA ARG A 424 -16.06 22.88 13.60
C ARG A 424 -15.01 22.45 12.59
N VAL A 425 -15.24 22.73 11.32
CA VAL A 425 -14.32 22.40 10.23
C VAL A 425 -13.60 23.64 9.78
N TYR A 426 -12.27 23.59 9.75
CA TYR A 426 -11.40 24.64 9.24
C TYR A 426 -10.75 24.19 7.93
N PHE A 427 -10.58 25.13 7.00
CA PHE A 427 -9.83 24.98 5.77
C PHE A 427 -8.67 25.97 5.80
N MET A 428 -7.45 25.46 5.82
CA MET A 428 -6.21 26.19 6.08
C MET A 428 -5.18 25.89 5.00
N ASN A 429 -4.21 26.80 4.82
CA ASN A 429 -3.14 26.62 3.84
C ASN A 429 -2.04 25.70 4.40
N THR A 430 -1.61 24.71 3.62
CA THR A 430 -0.55 23.76 4.01
C THR A 430 0.76 24.42 4.43
N GLN A 431 1.11 25.58 3.89
CA GLN A 431 2.33 26.33 4.28
C GLN A 431 2.38 26.64 5.78
N LYS A 432 1.21 26.80 6.43
CA LYS A 432 1.15 27.05 7.87
C LYS A 432 1.49 25.85 8.73
N LEU A 433 1.28 24.65 8.21
CA LEU A 433 1.66 23.42 8.91
C LEU A 433 3.18 23.32 9.01
N VAL A 434 3.89 23.67 7.92
CA VAL A 434 5.36 23.72 7.87
C VAL A 434 5.89 24.77 8.86
N GLU A 435 5.27 25.95 8.91
CA GLU A 435 5.62 26.97 9.90
C GLU A 435 5.43 26.45 11.33
N GLN A 436 4.32 25.78 11.64
CA GLN A 436 4.03 25.24 12.97
C GLN A 436 4.98 24.10 13.39
N GLN A 437 5.31 23.18 12.48
CA GLN A 437 6.23 22.07 12.76
C GLN A 437 7.68 22.52 12.97
N LEU A 438 8.10 23.62 12.32
CA LEU A 438 9.42 24.22 12.55
C LEU A 438 9.56 24.88 13.93
N PHE A 439 8.46 25.32 14.56
CA PHE A 439 8.47 25.90 15.90
C PHE A 439 8.43 24.85 17.02
N THR A 440 7.81 23.68 16.80
CA THR A 440 7.80 22.59 17.79
C THR A 440 9.11 21.81 17.89
N ASN A 441 9.98 21.87 16.87
CA ASN A 441 11.31 21.23 16.90
C ASN A 441 12.43 22.14 17.46
N GLN A 442 12.08 23.26 18.09
CA GLN A 442 13.01 24.19 18.75
C GLN A 442 12.81 24.28 20.28
N GLU A 443 11.95 23.45 20.86
CA GLU A 443 11.86 23.17 22.30
C GLU A 443 12.29 21.73 22.57
#